data_AF-A0A6J4LZS3-F1
#
_entry.id   AF-A0A6J4LZS3-F1
#
_cell.length_a   1.000
_cell.length_b   1.000
_cell.length_c   1.000
_cell.angle_alpha   90.00
_cell.angle_beta   90.00
_cell.angle_gamma   90.00
#
_symmetry.space_group_name_H-M   'P 1'
#
loop_
_entity.id
_entity.type
_entity.pdbx_description
1 polymer ?
#
loop_
_entity_poly.entity_id
_entity_poly.type
_entity_poly.pdbx_seq_one_letter_code
_entity_poly.pdbx_strand_id
1 'polypeptide(L)'
;MHPVPRRLWQIAGGLAIAHVVLILLGIYLQNGPLFSDGVQGIEDDYVGGDLARSFTGGIVASFGFLLLVVVLTFLAGALGRSNEAGRWAARTGLACGLAYVAVTFAVGFPAGGAAMYGAQHGLDVDTAFALNNVRIFSYFLSLLLLGGSTLGFAAAALADRVHTGWFGTFGLVSGVALLASTPLAGVGQQDWGTLVWAVWFVGVGVLMLRHREVVASTAVSPAPRETVGQD
;
A
#
# COMPACT_ATOMS: atom_id res chain seq x y z
N MET A 1 17.03 5.26 22.21
CA MET A 1 16.46 5.54 20.88
C MET A 1 15.59 6.77 20.99
N HIS A 2 15.79 7.80 20.16
CA HIS A 2 14.92 8.96 20.17
C HIS A 2 13.50 8.59 19.70
N PRO A 3 12.45 9.03 20.40
CA PRO A 3 11.07 8.84 19.94
C PRO A 3 10.87 9.59 18.62
N VAL A 4 10.07 9.01 17.72
CA VAL A 4 9.71 9.67 16.46
C VAL A 4 8.74 10.81 16.78
N PRO A 5 9.01 12.06 16.36
CA PRO A 5 8.13 13.19 16.63
C PRO A 5 6.69 12.94 16.13
N ARG A 6 5.69 13.33 16.93
CA ARG A 6 4.26 13.18 16.58
C ARG A 6 3.91 13.75 15.21
N ARG A 7 4.49 14.88 14.84
CA ARG A 7 4.22 15.53 13.54
C ARG A 7 4.54 14.62 12.35
N LEU A 8 5.60 13.80 12.45
CA LEU A 8 5.97 12.89 11.35
C LEU A 8 4.95 11.76 11.20
N TRP A 9 4.43 11.21 12.30
CA TRP A 9 3.33 10.25 12.28
C TRP A 9 2.09 10.84 11.61
N GLN A 10 1.73 12.07 11.94
CA GLN A 10 0.56 12.74 11.39
C GLN A 10 0.72 13.03 9.89
N ILE A 11 1.88 13.52 9.46
CA ILE A 11 2.17 13.74 8.04
C ILE A 11 2.08 12.41 7.28
N ALA A 12 2.77 11.37 7.75
CA ALA A 12 2.75 10.07 7.10
C ALA A 12 1.33 9.45 7.07
N GLY A 13 0.52 9.65 8.13
CA GLY A 13 -0.87 9.23 8.16
C GLY A 13 -1.75 9.96 7.14
N GLY A 14 -1.55 11.27 6.97
CA GLY A 14 -2.22 12.06 5.95
C GLY A 14 -1.84 11.61 4.53
N LEU A 15 -0.55 11.35 4.29
CA LEU A 15 -0.07 10.84 3.00
C LEU A 15 -0.61 9.43 2.70
N ALA A 16 -0.76 8.57 3.72
CA ALA A 16 -1.34 7.24 3.56
C ALA A 16 -2.81 7.29 3.12
N ILE A 17 -3.61 8.18 3.71
CA ILE A 17 -5.01 8.36 3.30
C ILE A 17 -5.08 8.99 1.91
N ALA A 18 -4.28 10.02 1.64
CA ALA A 18 -4.21 10.65 0.32
C ALA A 18 -3.84 9.64 -0.77
N HIS A 19 -2.88 8.74 -0.51
CA HIS A 19 -2.55 7.63 -1.41
C HIS A 19 -3.78 6.82 -1.80
N VAL A 20 -4.55 6.31 -0.81
CA VAL A 20 -5.72 5.47 -1.10
C VAL A 20 -6.76 6.23 -1.91
N VAL A 21 -7.04 7.49 -1.54
CA VAL A 21 -8.00 8.34 -2.27
C VAL A 21 -7.56 8.56 -3.72
N LEU A 22 -6.29 8.87 -3.95
CA LEU A 22 -5.76 9.10 -5.30
C LEU A 22 -5.77 7.82 -6.14
N ILE A 23 -5.44 6.67 -5.56
CA ILE A 23 -5.51 5.39 -6.27
C ILE A 23 -6.95 5.06 -6.69
N LEU A 24 -7.92 5.17 -5.78
CA LEU A 24 -9.32 4.91 -6.10
C LEU A 24 -9.87 5.87 -7.16
N LEU A 25 -9.53 7.15 -7.05
CA LEU A 25 -9.90 8.15 -8.05
C LEU A 25 -9.24 7.86 -9.41
N GLY A 26 -7.96 7.49 -9.42
CA GLY A 26 -7.23 7.13 -10.63
C GLY A 26 -7.82 5.90 -11.33
N ILE A 27 -8.16 4.85 -10.57
CA ILE A 27 -8.81 3.64 -11.10
C ILE A 27 -10.20 3.97 -11.68
N TYR A 28 -11.00 4.77 -10.97
CA TYR A 28 -12.31 5.22 -11.45
C TYR A 28 -12.24 6.01 -12.76
N LEU A 29 -11.18 6.80 -12.94
CA LEU A 29 -10.95 7.54 -14.19
C LEU A 29 -10.44 6.62 -15.30
N GLN A 30 -9.56 5.67 -14.99
CA GLN A 30 -8.88 4.83 -15.99
C GLN A 30 -9.79 3.85 -16.72
N ASN A 31 -10.79 3.28 -16.03
CA ASN A 31 -11.74 2.29 -16.58
C ASN A 31 -11.09 1.32 -17.59
N GLY A 32 -10.08 0.58 -17.15
CA GLY A 32 -9.34 -0.32 -18.03
C GLY A 32 -9.87 -1.76 -18.01
N PRO A 33 -9.69 -2.52 -19.10
CA PRO A 33 -10.23 -3.85 -19.26
C PRO A 33 -9.59 -4.84 -18.29
N LEU A 34 -10.42 -5.72 -17.74
CA LEU A 34 -10.04 -6.81 -16.87
C LEU A 34 -9.64 -8.04 -17.68
N PHE A 35 -8.98 -8.99 -17.01
CA PHE A 35 -8.59 -10.26 -17.63
C PHE A 35 -9.80 -11.06 -18.15
N SER A 36 -10.93 -10.99 -17.45
CA SER A 36 -12.18 -11.66 -17.81
C SER A 36 -12.84 -11.13 -19.08
N ASP A 37 -12.53 -9.89 -19.46
CA ASP A 37 -13.24 -9.18 -20.54
C ASP A 37 -12.71 -9.59 -21.92
N GLY A 38 -11.52 -10.21 -21.95
CA GLY A 38 -10.90 -10.73 -23.16
C GLY A 38 -10.60 -9.64 -24.19
N VAL A 39 -10.68 -10.01 -25.47
CA VAL A 39 -10.44 -9.12 -26.61
C VAL A 39 -11.52 -8.04 -26.70
N GLN A 40 -12.77 -8.36 -26.38
CA GLN A 40 -13.88 -7.41 -26.44
C GLN A 40 -13.65 -6.20 -25.52
N GLY A 41 -13.12 -6.42 -24.31
CA GLY A 41 -12.78 -5.32 -23.40
C GLY A 41 -11.75 -4.35 -23.98
N ILE A 42 -10.83 -4.82 -24.84
CA ILE A 42 -9.86 -3.93 -25.51
C ILE A 42 -10.57 -3.03 -26.52
N GLU A 43 -11.50 -3.57 -27.31
CA GLU A 43 -12.26 -2.78 -28.27
C GLU A 43 -13.12 -1.72 -27.56
N ASP A 44 -13.82 -2.13 -26.50
CA ASP A 44 -14.74 -1.28 -25.77
C ASP A 44 -13.99 -0.16 -25.00
N ASP A 45 -12.98 -0.53 -24.20
CA ASP A 45 -12.32 0.40 -23.28
C ASP A 45 -11.12 1.14 -23.87
N TYR A 46 -10.40 0.55 -24.85
CA TYR A 46 -9.23 1.21 -25.45
C TYR A 46 -9.54 1.84 -26.81
N VAL A 47 -10.23 1.14 -27.72
CA VAL A 47 -10.54 1.70 -29.05
C VAL A 47 -11.67 2.73 -28.94
N GLY A 48 -12.75 2.40 -28.22
CA GLY A 48 -13.90 3.29 -28.01
C GLY A 48 -13.77 4.27 -26.84
N GLY A 49 -12.76 4.09 -25.99
CA GLY A 49 -12.63 4.82 -24.73
C GLY A 49 -12.07 6.26 -24.81
N ASP A 50 -12.25 7.02 -23.73
CA ASP A 50 -11.71 8.37 -23.57
C ASP A 50 -10.26 8.33 -23.09
N LEU A 51 -9.32 8.49 -24.03
CA LEU A 51 -7.88 8.48 -23.76
C LEU A 51 -7.45 9.55 -22.75
N ALA A 52 -8.01 10.76 -22.85
CA ALA A 52 -7.62 11.86 -22.00
C ALA A 52 -8.04 11.58 -20.54
N ARG A 53 -9.26 11.06 -20.36
CA ARG A 53 -9.73 10.60 -19.04
C ARG A 53 -8.85 9.48 -18.49
N SER A 54 -8.54 8.47 -19.30
CA SER A 54 -7.75 7.32 -18.83
C SER A 54 -6.31 7.69 -18.49
N PHE A 55 -5.68 8.56 -19.29
CA PHE A 55 -4.35 9.09 -19.02
C PHE A 55 -4.33 9.96 -17.76
N THR A 56 -5.36 10.78 -17.56
CA THR A 56 -5.54 11.55 -16.31
C THR A 56 -5.62 10.62 -15.11
N GLY A 57 -6.38 9.53 -15.21
CA GLY A 57 -6.45 8.49 -14.17
C GLY A 57 -5.08 7.89 -13.84
N GLY A 58 -4.29 7.56 -14.86
CA GLY A 58 -2.91 7.06 -14.70
C GLY A 58 -1.98 8.05 -13.99
N ILE A 59 -2.04 9.35 -14.33
CA ILE A 59 -1.27 10.40 -13.65
C ILE A 59 -1.69 10.53 -12.18
N VAL A 60 -3.00 10.58 -11.92
CA VAL A 60 -3.54 10.69 -10.56
C VAL A 60 -3.10 9.50 -9.69
N ALA A 61 -3.20 8.28 -10.23
CA ALA A 61 -2.71 7.08 -9.55
C ALA A 61 -1.20 7.13 -9.31
N SER A 62 -0.40 7.61 -10.27
CA SER A 62 1.04 7.77 -10.15
C SER A 62 1.44 8.63 -8.95
N PHE A 63 0.76 9.77 -8.73
CA PHE A 63 0.99 10.58 -7.53
C PHE A 63 0.67 9.79 -6.27
N GLY A 64 -0.43 9.03 -6.26
CA GLY A 64 -0.76 8.11 -5.17
C GLY A 64 0.42 7.19 -4.84
N PHE A 65 1.01 6.51 -5.82
CA PHE A 65 2.15 5.61 -5.61
C PHE A 65 3.40 6.32 -5.06
N LEU A 66 3.67 7.55 -5.48
CA LEU A 66 4.78 8.34 -4.94
C LEU A 66 4.58 8.67 -3.46
N LEU A 67 3.34 8.97 -3.04
CA LEU A 67 3.02 9.17 -1.62
C LEU A 67 3.25 7.89 -0.81
N LEU A 68 2.90 6.73 -1.38
CA LEU A 68 3.10 5.44 -0.73
C LEU A 68 4.58 5.20 -0.41
N VAL A 69 5.51 5.51 -1.30
CA VAL A 69 6.96 5.35 -1.05
C VAL A 69 7.38 6.05 0.25
N VAL A 70 6.95 7.29 0.45
CA VAL A 70 7.26 8.07 1.66
C VAL A 70 6.69 7.39 2.91
N VAL A 71 5.44 6.90 2.83
CA VAL A 71 4.78 6.19 3.93
C VAL A 71 5.49 4.89 4.26
N LEU A 72 5.86 4.08 3.27
CA LEU A 72 6.57 2.81 3.47
C LEU A 72 7.92 3.04 4.14
N THR A 73 8.70 4.02 3.68
CA THR A 73 9.99 4.38 4.29
C THR A 73 9.80 4.82 5.75
N PHE A 74 8.78 5.62 6.03
CA PHE A 74 8.44 6.03 7.39
C PHE A 74 8.12 4.81 8.27
N LEU A 75 7.20 3.93 7.83
CA LEU A 75 6.80 2.74 8.58
C LEU A 75 7.99 1.83 8.87
N ALA A 76 8.91 1.66 7.92
CA ALA A 76 10.10 0.84 8.09
C ALA A 76 11.09 1.40 9.14
N GLY A 77 11.14 2.72 9.30
CA GLY A 77 11.96 3.37 10.33
C GLY A 77 11.26 3.46 11.70
N ALA A 78 9.93 3.50 11.70
CA ALA A 78 9.10 3.62 12.90
C ALA A 78 8.84 2.27 13.58
N LEU A 79 8.73 1.19 12.81
CA LEU A 79 8.47 -0.18 13.28
C LEU A 79 9.74 -1.03 13.30
N GLY A 80 9.67 -2.19 13.94
CA GLY A 80 10.76 -3.14 14.06
C GLY A 80 11.91 -2.63 14.93
N ARG A 81 11.62 -1.76 15.89
CA ARG A 81 12.66 -1.12 16.72
C ARG A 81 12.99 -1.90 17.98
N SER A 82 12.06 -2.72 18.47
CA SER A 82 12.22 -3.40 19.77
C SER A 82 13.19 -4.58 19.73
N ASN A 83 13.28 -5.29 18.59
CA ASN A 83 14.10 -6.48 18.44
C ASN A 83 14.54 -6.69 16.98
N GLU A 84 15.47 -7.63 16.78
CA GLU A 84 16.05 -7.93 15.46
C GLU A 84 15.02 -8.52 14.49
N ALA A 85 14.16 -9.42 14.94
CA ALA A 85 13.13 -10.04 14.09
C ALA A 85 12.16 -9.00 13.52
N GLY A 86 11.68 -8.06 14.36
CA GLY A 86 10.85 -6.95 13.93
C GLY A 86 11.55 -6.05 12.92
N ARG A 87 12.85 -5.79 13.10
CA ARG A 87 13.66 -4.98 12.16
C ARG A 87 13.77 -5.64 10.79
N TRP A 88 14.02 -6.95 10.76
CA TRP A 88 14.03 -7.73 9.53
C TRP A 88 12.65 -7.68 8.86
N ALA A 89 11.58 -7.92 9.60
CA ALA A 89 10.22 -7.86 9.08
C ALA A 89 9.87 -6.49 8.47
N ALA A 90 10.22 -5.39 9.14
CA ALA A 90 9.99 -4.03 8.64
C ALA A 90 10.79 -3.72 7.37
N ARG A 91 12.05 -4.17 7.29
CA ARG A 91 12.89 -4.00 6.10
C ARG A 91 12.43 -4.84 4.92
N THR A 92 12.00 -6.08 5.16
CA THR A 92 11.37 -6.91 4.14
C THR A 92 10.08 -6.26 3.65
N GLY A 93 9.27 -5.74 4.58
CA GLY A 93 8.06 -4.98 4.28
C GLY A 93 8.33 -3.81 3.34
N LEU A 94 9.38 -3.03 3.63
CA LEU A 94 9.85 -1.94 2.78
C LEU A 94 10.31 -2.42 1.40
N ALA A 95 11.17 -3.43 1.35
CA ALA A 95 11.74 -3.95 0.10
C ALA A 95 10.63 -4.43 -0.84
N CYS A 96 9.67 -5.20 -0.33
CA CYS A 96 8.50 -5.65 -1.09
C CYS A 96 7.63 -4.47 -1.54
N GLY A 97 7.40 -3.49 -0.66
CA GLY A 97 6.59 -2.30 -1.00
C GLY A 97 7.24 -1.41 -2.06
N LEU A 98 8.56 -1.25 -2.02
CA LEU A 98 9.30 -0.53 -3.07
C LEU A 98 9.31 -1.30 -4.39
N ALA A 99 9.47 -2.63 -4.33
CA ALA A 99 9.37 -3.47 -5.51
C ALA A 99 7.96 -3.41 -6.14
N TYR A 100 6.90 -3.37 -5.32
CA TYR A 100 5.52 -3.17 -5.77
C TYR A 100 5.37 -1.87 -6.58
N VAL A 101 5.86 -0.76 -6.04
CA VAL A 101 5.85 0.54 -6.73
C VAL A 101 6.68 0.47 -8.02
N ALA A 102 7.88 -0.12 -7.95
CA ALA A 102 8.77 -0.24 -9.10
C ALA A 102 8.16 -1.06 -10.25
N VAL A 103 7.57 -2.22 -9.97
CA VAL A 103 6.88 -3.06 -10.98
C VAL A 103 5.72 -2.31 -11.60
N THR A 104 4.96 -1.56 -10.81
CA THR A 104 3.84 -0.75 -11.31
C THR A 104 4.32 0.29 -12.33
N PHE A 105 5.37 1.05 -12.00
CA PHE A 105 5.90 2.09 -12.89
C PHE A 105 6.71 1.55 -14.07
N ALA A 106 7.45 0.46 -13.88
CA ALA A 106 8.36 -0.07 -14.90
C ALA A 106 7.65 -0.99 -15.90
N VAL A 107 6.58 -1.67 -15.48
CA VAL A 107 5.90 -2.67 -16.29
C VAL A 107 4.43 -2.32 -16.49
N GLY A 108 3.69 -2.12 -15.39
CA GLY A 108 2.24 -1.96 -15.44
C GLY A 108 1.77 -0.74 -16.23
N PHE A 109 2.24 0.45 -15.85
CA PHE A 109 1.86 1.69 -16.52
C PHE A 109 2.33 1.77 -17.97
N PRO A 110 3.60 1.45 -18.32
CA PRO A 110 4.04 1.48 -19.70
C PRO A 110 3.28 0.49 -20.59
N ALA A 111 3.05 -0.74 -20.13
CA ALA A 111 2.32 -1.74 -20.91
C ALA A 111 0.86 -1.33 -21.15
N GLY A 112 0.18 -0.82 -20.11
CA GLY A 112 -1.18 -0.29 -20.23
C GLY A 112 -1.28 0.92 -21.16
N GLY A 113 -0.35 1.87 -20.99
CA GLY A 113 -0.28 3.07 -21.82
C GLY A 113 0.00 2.73 -23.28
N ALA A 114 0.92 1.81 -23.55
CA ALA A 114 1.24 1.35 -24.90
C ALA A 114 0.05 0.61 -25.55
N ALA A 115 -0.64 -0.26 -24.80
CA ALA A 115 -1.83 -0.95 -25.29
C ALA A 115 -2.94 0.04 -25.67
N MET A 116 -3.27 0.96 -24.76
CA MET A 116 -4.35 1.93 -24.93
C MET A 116 -4.03 2.94 -26.04
N TYR A 117 -2.86 3.57 -25.99
CA TYR A 117 -2.45 4.53 -27.02
C TYR A 117 -2.31 3.85 -28.38
N GLY A 118 -1.69 2.67 -28.43
CA GLY A 118 -1.52 1.90 -29.66
C GLY A 118 -2.86 1.55 -30.31
N ALA A 119 -3.82 1.03 -29.55
CA ALA A 119 -5.13 0.63 -30.07
C ALA A 119 -5.85 1.80 -30.77
N GLN A 120 -5.72 3.03 -30.25
CA GLN A 120 -6.31 4.23 -30.87
C GLN A 120 -5.54 4.75 -32.10
N HIS A 121 -4.29 4.31 -32.29
CA HIS A 121 -3.41 4.74 -33.38
C HIS A 121 -3.15 3.63 -34.39
N GLY A 122 -4.05 2.65 -34.48
CA GLY A 122 -4.02 1.61 -35.51
C GLY A 122 -3.15 0.40 -35.18
N LEU A 123 -2.74 0.21 -33.92
CA LEU A 123 -2.26 -1.08 -33.45
C LEU A 123 -3.40 -2.10 -33.54
N ASP A 124 -3.12 -3.30 -34.03
CA ASP A 124 -4.11 -4.36 -34.06
C ASP A 124 -4.53 -4.79 -32.65
N VAL A 125 -5.79 -5.24 -32.53
CA VAL A 125 -6.43 -5.55 -31.24
C VAL A 125 -5.71 -6.70 -30.53
N ASP A 126 -5.20 -7.69 -31.27
CA ASP A 126 -4.46 -8.82 -30.69
C ASP A 126 -3.14 -8.38 -30.04
N THR A 127 -2.40 -7.46 -30.68
CA THR A 127 -1.19 -6.89 -30.11
C THR A 127 -1.50 -6.01 -28.90
N ALA A 128 -2.56 -5.18 -28.96
CA ALA A 128 -3.02 -4.41 -27.81
C ALA A 128 -3.44 -5.31 -26.63
N PHE A 129 -4.14 -6.41 -26.91
CA PHE A 129 -4.52 -7.42 -25.93
C PHE A 129 -3.29 -8.08 -25.29
N ALA A 130 -2.29 -8.45 -26.08
CA ALA A 130 -1.03 -9.00 -25.58
C ALA A 130 -0.31 -8.03 -24.63
N LEU A 131 -0.25 -6.73 -24.98
CA LEU A 131 0.31 -5.70 -24.11
C LEU A 131 -0.52 -5.52 -22.81
N ASN A 132 -1.85 -5.57 -22.90
CA ASN A 132 -2.71 -5.53 -21.72
C ASN A 132 -2.49 -6.74 -20.80
N ASN A 133 -2.23 -7.92 -21.35
CA ASN A 133 -1.88 -9.10 -20.55
C ASN A 133 -0.57 -8.88 -19.78
N VAL A 134 0.44 -8.22 -20.35
CA VAL A 134 1.65 -7.83 -19.62
C VAL A 134 1.31 -6.93 -18.42
N ARG A 135 0.43 -5.93 -18.62
CA ARG A 135 -0.08 -5.09 -17.53
C ARG A 135 -0.78 -5.94 -16.45
N ILE A 136 -1.67 -6.86 -16.84
CA ILE A 136 -2.42 -7.71 -15.90
C ILE A 136 -1.48 -8.63 -15.09
N PHE A 137 -0.51 -9.29 -15.73
CA PHE A 137 0.46 -10.13 -15.01
C PHE A 137 1.36 -9.29 -14.09
N SER A 138 1.70 -8.06 -14.49
CA SER A 138 2.41 -7.13 -13.60
C SER A 138 1.56 -6.72 -12.38
N TYR A 139 0.24 -6.61 -12.54
CA TYR A 139 -0.69 -6.37 -11.44
C TYR A 139 -0.71 -7.56 -10.46
N PHE A 140 -0.73 -8.80 -10.95
CA PHE A 140 -0.64 -9.98 -10.08
C PHE A 140 0.67 -10.04 -9.29
N LEU A 141 1.80 -9.76 -9.95
CA LEU A 141 3.09 -9.65 -9.25
C LEU A 141 3.05 -8.52 -8.21
N SER A 142 2.41 -7.40 -8.55
CA SER A 142 2.22 -6.27 -7.66
C SER A 142 1.38 -6.63 -6.43
N LEU A 143 0.32 -7.45 -6.56
CA LEU A 143 -0.46 -7.95 -5.42
C LEU A 143 0.39 -8.83 -4.49
N LEU A 144 1.25 -9.69 -5.04
CA LEU A 144 2.16 -10.52 -4.24
C LEU A 144 3.14 -9.66 -3.44
N LEU A 145 3.72 -8.65 -4.09
CA LEU A 145 4.65 -7.71 -3.47
C LEU A 145 3.97 -6.82 -2.41
N LEU A 146 2.77 -6.35 -2.68
CA LEU A 146 1.97 -5.59 -1.71
C LEU A 146 1.57 -6.46 -0.51
N GLY A 147 1.22 -7.73 -0.74
CA GLY A 147 0.96 -8.72 0.29
C GLY A 147 2.19 -8.94 1.17
N GLY A 148 3.36 -9.18 0.57
CA GLY A 148 4.63 -9.29 1.28
C GLY A 148 4.98 -8.04 2.09
N SER A 149 4.72 -6.85 1.52
CA SER A 149 4.92 -5.57 2.21
C SER A 149 4.05 -5.48 3.47
N THR A 150 2.76 -5.77 3.31
CA THR A 150 1.75 -5.75 4.36
C THR A 150 2.08 -6.74 5.48
N LEU A 151 2.45 -7.97 5.13
CA LEU A 151 2.86 -9.00 6.11
C LEU A 151 4.11 -8.57 6.88
N GLY A 152 5.11 -7.98 6.20
CA GLY A 152 6.33 -7.48 6.84
C GLY A 152 6.04 -6.41 7.90
N PHE A 153 5.20 -5.42 7.56
CA PHE A 153 4.82 -4.38 8.52
C PHE A 153 3.91 -4.89 9.64
N ALA A 154 2.98 -5.79 9.34
CA ALA A 154 2.14 -6.42 10.34
C ALA A 154 2.96 -7.24 11.36
N ALA A 155 3.91 -8.05 10.88
CA ALA A 155 4.82 -8.81 11.72
C ALA A 155 5.73 -7.89 12.56
N ALA A 156 6.24 -6.81 11.98
CA ALA A 156 7.03 -5.82 12.71
C ALA A 156 6.21 -5.14 13.83
N ALA A 157 4.95 -4.78 13.56
CA ALA A 157 4.07 -4.18 14.55
C ALA A 157 3.70 -5.16 15.69
N LEU A 158 3.49 -6.43 15.37
CA LEU A 158 3.29 -7.48 16.37
C LEU A 158 4.53 -7.68 17.24
N ALA A 159 5.72 -7.71 16.63
CA ALA A 159 6.99 -7.84 17.35
C ALA A 159 7.23 -6.66 18.31
N ASP A 160 6.88 -5.44 17.89
CA ASP A 160 6.97 -4.23 18.71
C ASP A 160 5.78 -4.03 19.67
N ARG A 161 4.75 -4.90 19.61
CA ARG A 161 3.47 -4.78 20.33
C ARG A 161 2.74 -3.44 20.10
N VAL A 162 2.90 -2.85 18.91
CA VAL A 162 2.26 -1.60 18.51
C VAL A 162 0.92 -1.91 17.85
N HIS A 163 -0.19 -1.47 18.46
CA HIS A 163 -1.55 -1.62 17.91
C HIS A 163 -1.82 -3.03 17.34
N THR A 164 -1.54 -4.06 18.15
CA THR A 164 -1.51 -5.47 17.73
C THR A 164 -2.77 -5.96 17.04
N GLY A 165 -3.96 -5.43 17.40
CA GLY A 165 -5.23 -5.80 16.75
C GLY A 165 -5.32 -5.33 15.30
N TRP A 166 -5.34 -4.01 15.06
CA TRP A 166 -5.54 -3.45 13.72
C TRP A 166 -4.28 -3.48 12.86
N PHE A 167 -3.16 -3.00 13.40
CA PHE A 167 -1.91 -2.93 12.65
C PHE A 167 -1.33 -4.33 12.44
N GLY A 168 -1.33 -5.16 13.49
CA GLY A 168 -0.81 -6.52 13.48
C GLY A 168 -1.76 -7.53 12.84
N THR A 169 -2.74 -8.04 13.60
CA THR A 169 -3.60 -9.16 13.18
C THR A 169 -4.39 -8.86 11.92
N PHE A 170 -5.07 -7.70 11.83
CA PHE A 170 -5.81 -7.36 10.62
C PHE A 170 -4.87 -7.10 9.42
N GLY A 171 -3.65 -6.63 9.68
CA GLY A 171 -2.59 -6.57 8.67
C GLY A 171 -2.17 -7.93 8.15
N LEU A 172 -2.00 -8.93 9.02
CA LEU A 172 -1.71 -10.31 8.59
C LEU A 172 -2.83 -10.86 7.70
N VAL A 173 -4.09 -10.69 8.11
CA VAL A 173 -5.26 -11.12 7.32
C VAL A 173 -5.28 -10.43 5.95
N SER A 174 -5.06 -9.11 5.92
CA SER A 174 -5.03 -8.33 4.68
C SER A 174 -3.88 -8.76 3.75
N GLY A 175 -2.70 -9.03 4.31
CA GLY A 175 -1.55 -9.53 3.57
C GLY A 175 -1.81 -10.91 2.96
N VAL A 176 -2.40 -11.83 3.72
CA VAL A 176 -2.79 -13.15 3.20
C VAL A 176 -3.88 -13.04 2.13
N ALA A 177 -4.87 -12.16 2.33
CA ALA A 177 -5.92 -11.93 1.34
C ALA A 177 -5.36 -11.42 0.01
N LEU A 178 -4.35 -10.53 0.04
CA LEU A 178 -3.64 -10.08 -1.16
C LEU A 178 -2.91 -11.23 -1.87
N LEU A 179 -2.19 -12.08 -1.13
CA LEU A 179 -1.52 -13.24 -1.72
C LEU A 179 -2.51 -14.23 -2.35
N ALA A 180 -3.66 -14.42 -1.71
CA ALA A 180 -4.73 -15.29 -2.19
C ALA A 180 -5.51 -14.68 -3.37
N SER A 181 -5.36 -13.38 -3.66
CA SER A 181 -6.12 -12.71 -4.72
C SER A 181 -5.64 -13.08 -6.12
N THR A 182 -4.36 -13.40 -6.30
CA THR A 182 -3.79 -13.81 -7.60
C THR A 182 -4.49 -15.03 -8.20
N PRO A 183 -4.67 -16.18 -7.50
CA PRO A 183 -5.40 -17.32 -8.06
C PRO A 183 -6.90 -17.02 -8.29
N LEU A 184 -7.48 -16.04 -7.59
CA LEU A 184 -8.88 -15.63 -7.77
C LEU A 184 -9.11 -14.79 -9.04
N ALA A 185 -8.05 -14.40 -9.75
CA ALA A 185 -8.18 -13.69 -11.01
C ALA A 185 -8.90 -14.49 -12.09
N GLY A 186 -8.80 -15.83 -12.07
CA GLY A 186 -9.50 -16.70 -13.02
C GLY A 186 -11.04 -16.65 -12.91
N VAL A 187 -11.58 -16.09 -11.82
CA VAL A 187 -13.02 -15.90 -11.60
C VAL A 187 -13.40 -14.42 -11.46
N GLY A 188 -12.50 -13.49 -11.81
CA GLY A 188 -12.75 -12.05 -11.76
C GLY A 188 -12.85 -11.47 -10.34
N GLN A 189 -12.31 -12.16 -9.33
CA GLN A 189 -12.43 -11.77 -7.91
C GLN A 189 -11.12 -11.26 -7.31
N GLN A 190 -10.14 -10.89 -8.15
CA GLN A 190 -8.81 -10.44 -7.70
C GLN A 190 -8.82 -9.14 -6.89
N ASP A 191 -9.87 -8.32 -6.99
CA ASP A 191 -9.88 -6.98 -6.39
C ASP A 191 -10.28 -6.97 -4.91
N TRP A 192 -10.86 -8.06 -4.38
CA TRP A 192 -11.27 -8.14 -2.98
C TRP A 192 -10.10 -8.00 -2.01
N GLY A 193 -8.94 -8.60 -2.31
CA GLY A 193 -7.76 -8.46 -1.47
C GLY A 193 -7.29 -7.01 -1.38
N THR A 194 -7.31 -6.29 -2.50
CA THR A 194 -6.98 -4.86 -2.56
C THR A 194 -7.97 -4.01 -1.79
N LEU A 195 -9.28 -4.32 -1.85
CA LEU A 195 -10.30 -3.61 -1.07
C LEU A 195 -10.12 -3.83 0.44
N VAL A 196 -9.89 -5.08 0.87
CA VAL A 196 -9.60 -5.40 2.29
C VAL A 196 -8.33 -4.68 2.74
N TRP A 197 -7.29 -4.70 1.91
CA TRP A 197 -6.06 -3.97 2.17
C TRP A 197 -6.28 -2.46 2.29
N ALA A 198 -7.11 -1.85 1.42
CA ALA A 198 -7.41 -0.43 1.48
C ALA A 198 -8.10 -0.05 2.80
N VAL A 199 -9.05 -0.87 3.28
CA VAL A 199 -9.69 -0.68 4.59
C VAL A 199 -8.65 -0.72 5.71
N TRP A 200 -7.79 -1.74 5.71
CA TRP A 200 -6.71 -1.86 6.67
C TRP A 200 -5.76 -0.65 6.65
N PHE A 201 -5.31 -0.25 5.46
CA PHE A 201 -4.33 0.81 5.27
C PHE A 201 -4.88 2.20 5.61
N VAL A 202 -6.17 2.46 5.33
CA VAL A 202 -6.86 3.66 5.82
C VAL A 202 -6.88 3.68 7.35
N GLY A 203 -7.20 2.55 7.98
CA GLY A 203 -7.18 2.47 9.44
C GLY A 203 -5.77 2.68 10.01
N VAL A 204 -4.72 2.19 9.33
CA VAL A 204 -3.32 2.53 9.66
C VAL A 204 -3.09 4.04 9.57
N GLY A 205 -3.48 4.69 8.47
CA GLY A 205 -3.39 6.15 8.33
C GLY A 205 -4.10 6.92 9.44
N VAL A 206 -5.31 6.48 9.82
CA VAL A 206 -6.07 7.08 10.94
C VAL A 206 -5.36 6.90 12.28
N LEU A 207 -4.79 5.72 12.55
CA LEU A 207 -4.01 5.48 13.77
C LEU A 207 -2.77 6.38 13.82
N MET A 208 -2.08 6.56 12.69
CA MET A 208 -0.92 7.44 12.57
C MET A 208 -1.30 8.92 12.82
N LEU A 209 -2.44 9.38 12.28
CA LEU A 209 -2.97 10.73 12.53
C LEU A 209 -3.34 10.95 14.01
N ARG A 210 -3.86 9.91 14.66
CA ARG A 210 -4.29 9.94 16.07
C ARG A 210 -3.15 9.64 17.05
N HIS A 211 -1.93 9.43 16.57
CA HIS A 211 -0.79 9.11 17.43
C HIS A 211 -0.60 10.18 18.51
N ARG A 212 -0.49 9.70 19.76
CA ARG A 212 -0.20 10.53 20.94
C ARG A 212 1.18 10.16 21.44
N GLU A 213 2.02 11.16 21.67
CA GLU A 213 3.28 10.94 22.39
C GLU A 213 2.94 10.43 23.78
N VAL A 214 3.44 9.24 24.12
CA VAL A 214 3.42 8.78 25.50
C VAL A 214 4.43 9.66 26.21
N VAL A 215 3.95 10.72 26.87
CA VAL A 215 4.76 11.50 27.80
C VAL A 215 5.21 10.48 28.83
N ALA A 216 6.51 10.16 28.83
CA ALA A 216 7.09 9.39 29.91
C ALA A 216 6.78 10.21 31.16
N SER A 217 5.80 9.74 31.93
CA SER A 217 5.48 10.33 33.21
C SER A 217 6.78 10.22 33.98
N THR A 218 7.49 11.34 34.08
CA THR A 218 8.55 11.52 35.05
C THR A 218 7.83 11.35 36.37
N ALA A 219 7.75 10.10 36.81
CA ALA A 219 7.47 9.79 38.18
C ALA A 219 8.55 10.55 38.94
N VAL A 220 8.18 11.73 39.41
CA VAL A 220 8.88 12.44 40.45
C VAL A 220 8.94 11.40 41.56
N SER A 221 10.10 10.75 41.68
CA SER A 221 10.36 9.84 42.78
C SER A 221 10.00 10.64 44.03
N PRO A 222 8.97 10.26 44.80
CA PRO A 222 8.63 11.01 45.98
C PRO A 222 9.91 11.10 46.81
N ALA A 223 10.32 12.33 47.12
CA ALA A 223 11.54 12.58 47.88
C ALA A 223 11.57 11.61 49.07
N PRO A 224 12.72 10.95 49.35
CA PRO A 224 12.81 10.02 50.47
C PRO A 224 12.28 10.75 51.70
N ARG A 225 11.21 10.21 52.30
CA ARG A 225 10.72 10.71 53.59
C ARG A 225 11.88 10.56 54.56
N GLU A 226 12.49 11.67 54.92
CA GLU A 226 13.38 11.72 56.07
C GLU A 226 12.58 11.18 57.26
N THR A 227 12.92 9.98 57.70
CA THR A 227 12.52 9.46 58.98
C THR A 227 13.23 10.29 60.03
N VAL A 228 12.61 11.40 60.43
CA VAL A 228 13.00 12.16 61.61
C VAL A 228 12.88 11.21 62.79
N GLY A 229 14.02 10.80 63.33
CA GLY A 229 14.10 10.06 64.58
C GLY A 229 13.41 10.87 65.67
N GLN A 230 12.40 10.27 66.30
CA GLN A 230 11.93 10.71 67.60
C GLN A 230 12.79 9.98 68.63
N ASP A 231 13.76 10.72 69.18
CA ASP A 231 14.40 10.40 70.46
C ASP A 231 13.53 10.89 71.62
#